data_AF-A0A0T6ZCI2-F1
#
_entry.id   AF-A0A0T6ZCI2-F1
#
_cell.length_a   1.000
_cell.length_b   1.000
_cell.length_c   1.000
_cell.angle_alpha   90.00
_cell.angle_beta   90.00
_cell.angle_gamma   90.00
#
_symmetry.space_group_name_H-M   'P 1'
#
loop_
_entity.id
_entity.type
_entity.pdbx_description
1 polymer ?
#
loop_
_entity_poly.entity_id
_entity_poly.type
_entity_poly.pdbx_seq_one_letter_code
_entity_poly.pdbx_strand_id
1 'polypeptide(L)' 'MGIAGAPVQVRNANAAHVEKRSGPFMSSSLPVAGFAVIEAADLAEAIDMVSRTPCAVAHGVVEVWPLETP' A
#
# COMPACT_ATOMS: atom_id res chain seq x y z
N MET A 1 -12.75 -14.72 7.80
CA MET A 1 -11.64 -14.14 7.01
C MET A 1 -11.55 -14.88 5.68
N GLY A 2 -11.37 -14.17 4.57
CA GLY A 2 -11.16 -14.79 3.26
C GLY A 2 -9.69 -15.08 2.99
N ILE A 3 -9.39 -16.08 2.16
CA ILE A 3 -8.05 -16.38 1.67
C ILE A 3 -7.91 -15.74 0.29
N ALA A 4 -6.92 -14.86 0.11
CA ALA A 4 -6.65 -14.27 -1.20
C ALA A 4 -6.10 -15.33 -2.17
N GLY A 5 -6.62 -15.33 -3.40
CA GLY A 5 -6.10 -16.16 -4.49
C GLY A 5 -4.84 -15.58 -5.13
N ALA A 6 -4.41 -16.19 -6.23
CA ALA A 6 -3.30 -15.67 -7.02
C ALA A 6 -3.66 -14.28 -7.62
N PRO A 7 -2.81 -13.25 -7.46
CA PRO A 7 -3.10 -11.92 -7.98
C PRO A 7 -2.91 -11.87 -9.51
N VAL A 8 -3.56 -10.87 -10.12
CA VAL A 8 -3.42 -10.54 -11.54
C VAL A 8 -3.02 -9.07 -11.64
N GLN A 9 -1.93 -8.81 -12.35
CA GLN A 9 -1.51 -7.45 -12.71
C GLN A 9 -2.39 -6.93 -13.85
N VAL A 10 -2.83 -5.69 -13.74
CA VAL A 10 -3.61 -4.99 -14.77
C VAL A 10 -2.90 -3.67 -15.10
N ARG A 11 -2.65 -3.39 -16.38
CA ARG A 11 -2.09 -2.12 -16.86
C ARG A 11 -2.96 -1.58 -17.99
N ASN A 12 -3.16 -0.26 -18.03
CA ASN A 12 -3.90 0.40 -19.10
C ASN A 12 -3.34 1.81 -19.34
N ALA A 13 -2.14 1.87 -19.93
CA ALA A 13 -1.48 3.15 -20.18
C ALA A 13 -2.31 4.01 -21.14
N ASN A 14 -2.59 5.25 -20.73
CA ASN A 14 -3.36 6.23 -21.51
C ASN A 14 -4.74 5.73 -21.96
N ALA A 15 -5.32 4.77 -21.24
CA ALA A 15 -6.57 4.10 -21.62
C ALA A 15 -6.54 3.44 -23.02
N ALA A 16 -5.36 3.16 -23.58
CA ALA A 16 -5.22 2.68 -24.96
C ALA A 16 -5.54 1.18 -25.12
N HIS A 17 -5.11 0.36 -24.15
CA HIS A 17 -5.33 -1.10 -24.17
C HIS A 17 -5.10 -1.72 -22.78
N VAL A 18 -5.93 -2.69 -22.40
CA VAL A 18 -5.81 -3.42 -21.12
C VAL A 18 -4.86 -4.61 -21.26
N GLU A 19 -3.70 -4.54 -20.60
CA GLU A 19 -2.77 -5.65 -20.45
C GLU A 19 -3.00 -6.38 -19.12
N LYS A 20 -2.94 -7.72 -19.14
CA LYS A 20 -3.05 -8.57 -17.95
C LYS A 20 -1.85 -9.50 -17.83
N ARG A 21 -1.30 -9.66 -16.61
CA ARG A 21 -0.24 -10.67 -16.33
C ARG A 21 -0.57 -11.41 -15.04
N SER A 22 -0.43 -12.73 -15.06
CA SER A 22 -0.63 -13.57 -13.87
C SER A 22 0.52 -13.39 -12.87
N GLY A 23 0.19 -13.36 -11.59
CA GLY A 23 1.16 -13.26 -10.50
C GLY A 23 1.38 -11.82 -10.00
N PRO A 24 2.06 -11.65 -8.85
CA PRO A 24 2.25 -10.34 -8.22
C PRO A 24 3.25 -9.48 -8.98
N PHE A 25 3.12 -8.15 -8.89
CA PHE A 25 4.11 -7.21 -9.44
C PHE A 25 5.38 -7.13 -8.56
N MET A 26 5.20 -7.08 -7.23
CA MET A 26 6.31 -7.05 -6.26
C MET A 26 6.31 -8.31 -5.38
N SER A 27 7.49 -8.70 -4.91
CA SER A 27 7.65 -9.67 -3.83
C SER A 27 8.05 -8.97 -2.53
N SER A 28 7.46 -9.41 -1.42
CA SER A 28 7.77 -8.96 -0.05
C SER A 28 7.46 -10.10 0.92
N SER A 29 8.04 -10.05 2.12
CA SER A 29 7.70 -10.99 3.20
C SER A 29 6.26 -10.81 3.70
N LEU A 30 5.70 -9.60 3.57
CA LEU A 30 4.31 -9.29 3.90
C LEU A 30 3.59 -8.70 2.68
N PRO A 31 2.34 -9.10 2.39
CA PRO A 31 1.57 -8.51 1.30
C PRO A 31 1.24 -7.03 1.59
N VAL A 32 1.29 -6.19 0.56
CA VAL A 32 0.81 -4.80 0.67
C VAL A 32 -0.72 -4.82 0.71
N ALA A 33 -1.30 -4.48 1.87
CA ALA A 33 -2.75 -4.48 2.07
C ALA A 33 -3.44 -3.21 1.53
N GLY A 34 -2.70 -2.12 1.36
CA GLY A 34 -3.20 -0.84 0.86
C GLY A 34 -2.18 0.29 1.02
N PHE A 35 -2.57 1.48 0.61
CA PHE A 35 -1.83 2.72 0.85
C PHE A 35 -2.81 3.86 1.14
N ALA A 36 -2.34 4.91 1.79
CA ALA A 36 -3.08 6.15 2.02
C ALA A 36 -2.14 7.35 1.88
N VAL A 37 -2.69 8.48 1.45
CA VAL A 37 -2.03 9.78 1.52
C VAL A 37 -2.76 10.58 2.59
N ILE A 38 -2.02 11.07 3.59
CA ILE A 38 -2.55 11.82 4.72
C ILE A 38 -1.80 13.13 4.87
N GLU A 39 -2.48 14.15 5.39
CA GLU A 39 -1.85 15.40 5.79
C GLU A 39 -1.51 15.33 7.28
N ALA A 40 -0.31 15.78 7.63
CA ALA A 40 0.18 15.92 8.99
C ALA A 40 1.17 17.10 9.04
N ALA A 41 1.29 17.76 10.17
CA ALA A 41 2.21 18.87 10.39
C ALA A 41 3.68 18.41 10.35
N ASP A 42 3.96 17.20 10.82
CA ASP A 42 5.28 16.58 10.77
C ASP A 42 5.19 15.04 10.79
N LEU A 43 6.37 14.39 10.72
CA LEU A 43 6.46 12.92 10.73
C LEU A 43 5.99 12.31 12.06
N ALA A 44 6.17 13.00 13.19
CA ALA A 44 5.77 12.46 14.49
C ALA A 44 4.24 12.42 14.62
N GLU A 45 3.55 13.47 14.16
CA GLU A 45 2.08 13.47 14.08
C GLU A 45 1.58 12.37 13.13
N ALA A 46 2.19 12.22 11.95
CA ALA A 46 1.83 11.15 11.01
C ALA A 46 1.98 9.74 11.63
N ILE A 47 3.05 9.51 12.40
CA ILE A 47 3.27 8.25 13.12
C ILE A 47 2.18 8.02 14.17
N ASP A 48 1.84 9.03 14.97
CA ASP A 48 0.78 8.92 15.99
C ASP A 48 -0.58 8.58 15.35
N MET A 49 -0.92 9.28 14.25
CA MET A 49 -2.16 9.05 13.50
C MET A 49 -2.31 7.59 13.04
N VAL A 50 -1.24 6.99 12.51
CA VAL A 50 -1.30 5.62 11.96
C VAL A 50 -1.04 4.52 13.00
N SER A 51 -0.48 4.86 14.16
CA SER A 51 -0.06 3.91 15.21
C SER A 51 -1.20 3.00 15.71
N ARG A 52 -2.45 3.46 15.61
CA ARG A 52 -3.65 2.74 16.09
C ARG A 52 -4.46 2.07 14.98
N THR A 53 -3.97 2.09 13.74
CA THR A 53 -4.63 1.40 12.63
C THR A 53 -4.57 -0.12 12.83
N PRO A 54 -5.56 -0.90 12.33
CA PRO A 54 -5.53 -2.36 12.44
C PRO A 54 -4.24 -2.99 11.92
N CYS A 55 -3.65 -2.44 10.85
CA CYS A 55 -2.38 -2.90 10.30
C CYS A 55 -1.19 -2.66 11.23
N ALA A 56 -1.19 -1.57 12.00
CA ALA A 56 -0.11 -1.23 12.93
C ALA A 56 -0.18 -2.00 14.26
N VAL A 57 -1.40 -2.20 14.81
CA VAL A 57 -1.57 -2.82 16.14
C VAL A 57 -1.65 -4.35 16.12
N ALA A 58 -1.94 -4.94 14.96
CA ALA A 58 -1.92 -6.40 14.79
C ALA A 58 -0.49 -6.86 14.47
N HIS A 59 -0.35 -7.84 13.57
CA HIS A 59 0.95 -8.36 13.13
C HIS A 59 1.35 -7.83 11.74
N GLY A 60 0.86 -6.65 11.38
CA GLY A 60 1.18 -5.98 10.13
C GLY A 60 2.27 -4.91 10.31
N VAL A 61 2.37 -4.03 9.33
CA VAL A 61 3.24 -2.86 9.36
C VAL A 61 2.56 -1.72 8.59
N VAL A 62 2.77 -0.49 9.06
CA VAL A 62 2.49 0.72 8.28
C VAL A 62 3.81 1.45 8.08
N GLU A 63 4.27 1.55 6.84
CA GLU A 63 5.43 2.36 6.49
C GLU A 63 4.99 3.80 6.22
N VAL A 64 5.63 4.78 6.86
CA VAL A 64 5.32 6.22 6.69
C VAL A 64 6.42 6.87 5.86
N TRP A 65 6.06 7.47 4.74
CA TRP A 65 6.97 8.07 3.77
C TRP A 65 6.62 9.56 3.60
N PRO A 66 7.49 10.50 4.00
CA PRO A 66 7.31 11.92 3.71
C PRO A 66 7.30 12.18 2.19
N LEU A 67 6.36 12.99 1.72
CA LEU A 67 6.35 13.45 0.32
C LEU A 67 7.18 14.71 0.18
N GLU A 68 8.29 14.61 -0.53
CA GLU A 68 9.16 15.74 -0.84
C GLU A 68 8.71 16.39 -2.16
N THR A 69 8.53 17.71 -2.16
CA THR A 69 8.41 18.49 -3.40
C THR A 69 9.80 18.78 -3.96
N PRO A 70 10.00 18.70 -5.29
CA PRO A 70 11.26 19.05 -5.93
C PRO A 70 11.78 20.45 -5.58
#